data_AF-A0A9E2Q4P0-F1
#
_entry.id   AF-A0A9E2Q4P0-F1
#
_cell.length_a   1.000
_cell.length_b   1.000
_cell.length_c   1.000
_cell.angle_alpha   90.00
_cell.angle_beta   90.00
_cell.angle_gamma   90.00
#
_symmetry.space_group_name_H-M   'P 1'
#
loop_
_entity.id
_entity.type
_entity.pdbx_description
1 polymer ?
#
loop_
_entity_poly.entity_id
_entity_poly.type
_entity_poly.pdbx_seq_one_letter_code
_entity_poly.pdbx_strand_id
1 'polypeptide(L)' 'GFAQAVVTSGGGDPDRVRPTSSQAYRRPAPRPAFSVLGHGALVAAGVEPIGDWRRRWETAAPGVLAGPA' A
#
# COMPACT_ATOMS: atom_id res chain seq x y z
N GLY A 1 3.15 -7.53 -4.17
CA GLY A 1 2.72 -6.86 -2.92
C GLY A 1 2.98 -5.36 -3.00
N PHE A 2 2.50 -4.56 -2.04
CA PHE A 2 2.63 -3.10 -2.11
C PHE A 2 4.09 -2.63 -2.28
N ALA A 3 5.03 -3.20 -1.51
CA ALA A 3 6.46 -2.88 -1.65
C ALA A 3 7.04 -3.19 -3.04
N GLN A 4 6.63 -4.29 -3.68
CA GLN A 4 7.05 -4.60 -5.05
C GLN A 4 6.50 -3.60 -6.06
N ALA A 5 5.27 -3.13 -5.88
CA ALA A 5 4.66 -2.10 -6.73
C ALA A 5 5.46 -0.78 -6.62
N VAL A 6 5.89 -0.40 -5.42
CA VAL A 6 6.75 0.76 -5.21
C VAL A 6 8.08 0.62 -5.95
N VAL A 7 8.77 -0.52 -5.80
CA VAL A 7 10.06 -0.78 -6.47
C VAL A 7 9.91 -0.76 -8.00
N THR A 8 8.85 -1.37 -8.52
CA THR A 8 8.54 -1.39 -9.96
C THR A 8 8.30 0.03 -10.48
N SER A 9 7.53 0.86 -9.78
CA SER A 9 7.27 2.25 -10.17
C SER A 9 8.53 3.12 -10.18
N GLY A 10 9.55 2.78 -9.38
CA GLY A 10 10.86 3.43 -9.41
C GLY A 10 11.83 2.86 -10.46
N GLY A 11 11.39 1.96 -11.34
CA GLY A 11 12.23 1.31 -12.36
C GLY A 11 13.13 0.19 -11.81
N GLY A 12 12.92 -0.25 -10.57
CA GLY A 12 13.67 -1.33 -9.96
C GLY A 12 13.08 -2.72 -10.24
N ASP A 13 13.90 -3.74 -10.02
CA ASP A 13 13.49 -5.14 -10.11
C ASP A 13 12.66 -5.56 -8.87
N PRO A 14 11.38 -5.95 -9.03
CA PRO A 14 10.52 -6.36 -7.93
C PRO A 14 10.98 -7.64 -7.21
N ASP A 15 11.78 -8.50 -7.85
CA ASP A 15 12.24 -9.76 -7.26
C ASP A 15 13.28 -9.55 -6.15
N ARG A 16 13.84 -8.34 -6.05
CA ARG A 16 14.65 -7.92 -4.91
C ARG A 16 13.86 -7.82 -3.60
N VAL A 17 12.52 -7.73 -3.68
CA VAL A 17 11.63 -7.67 -2.51
C VAL A 17 11.12 -9.06 -2.17
N ARG A 18 11.55 -9.59 -1.02
CA ARG A 18 11.16 -10.92 -0.53
C ARG A 18 10.25 -10.82 0.70
N PRO A 19 9.27 -11.74 0.86
CA PRO A 19 8.43 -11.79 2.05
C PRO A 19 9.25 -12.02 3.33
N THR A 20 8.75 -11.49 4.45
CA THR A 20 9.28 -11.77 5.79
C THR A 20 8.15 -11.79 6.81
N SER A 21 8.43 -12.23 8.04
CA SER A 21 7.44 -12.30 9.11
C SER A 21 7.60 -11.14 10.11
N SER A 22 6.51 -10.77 10.78
CA SER A 22 6.57 -9.79 11.87
C SER A 22 7.39 -10.26 13.07
N GLN A 23 7.62 -11.58 13.21
CA GLN A 23 8.47 -12.13 14.27
C GLN A 23 9.94 -11.79 14.05
N ALA A 24 10.39 -11.71 12.78
CA ALA A 24 11.74 -11.32 12.43
C ALA A 24 12.04 -9.83 12.76
N TYR A 25 10.99 -9.00 12.87
CA TYR A 25 11.10 -7.55 13.12
C TYR A 25 10.10 -7.09 14.19
N ARG A 26 10.34 -7.52 15.44
CA ARG A 26 9.47 -7.15 16.57
C ARG A 26 9.55 -5.66 16.90
N ARG A 27 8.38 -5.04 17.08
CA ARG A 27 8.24 -3.67 17.58
C ARG A 27 7.51 -3.71 18.93
N PRO A 28 7.75 -2.72 19.82
CA PRO A 28 7.08 -2.66 21.13
C PRO A 28 5.55 -2.60 21.03
N ALA A 29 5.02 -1.83 20.07
CA ALA A 29 3.58 -1.76 19.83
C ALA A 29 3.11 -2.92 18.93
N PRO A 30 2.12 -3.71 19.36
CA PRO A 30 1.58 -4.80 18.55
C PRO A 30 0.90 -4.24 17.30
N ARG A 31 1.04 -4.97 16.20
CA ARG A 31 0.38 -4.67 14.92
C ARG A 31 -0.69 -5.73 14.68
N PRO A 32 -1.91 -5.34 14.25
CA PRO A 32 -2.91 -6.32 13.84
C PRO A 32 -2.42 -7.10 12.61
N ALA A 33 -2.70 -8.39 12.58
CA ALA A 33 -2.39 -9.23 11.41
C ALA A 33 -3.28 -8.89 10.20
N PHE A 34 -4.45 -8.30 10.43
CA PHE A 34 -5.40 -7.89 9.41
C PHE A 34 -5.98 -6.50 9.76
N SER A 35 -5.82 -5.55 8.85
CA SER A 35 -6.27 -4.16 9.04
C SER A 35 -6.97 -3.59 7.80
N VAL A 36 -7.57 -4.45 6.98
CA VAL A 36 -8.38 -4.00 5.84
C VAL A 36 -9.71 -3.47 6.36
N LEU A 37 -10.09 -2.28 5.91
CA LEU A 37 -11.38 -1.67 6.22
C LEU A 37 -12.32 -1.83 5.02
N GLY A 38 -13.56 -2.23 5.28
CA GLY A 38 -14.60 -2.32 4.27
C GLY A 38 -15.19 -0.95 3.94
N HIS A 39 -15.78 -0.82 2.75
CA HIS A 39 -16.36 0.45 2.26
C HIS A 39 -17.90 0.52 2.39
N GLY A 40 -18.54 -0.44 3.08
CA GLY A 40 -20.01 -0.54 3.13
C GLY A 40 -20.72 0.71 3.66
N ALA A 41 -20.16 1.36 4.68
CA ALA A 41 -20.71 2.59 5.23
C ALA A 41 -20.64 3.78 4.26
N LEU A 42 -19.59 3.85 3.42
CA LEU A 42 -19.47 4.87 2.38
C LEU A 42 -20.56 4.68 1.32
N VAL A 43 -20.73 3.44 0.85
CA VAL A 43 -21.74 3.09 -0.15
C VAL A 43 -23.15 3.39 0.37
N ALA A 44 -23.44 3.02 1.62
CA ALA A 44 -24.73 3.31 2.25
C ALA A 44 -25.01 4.82 2.37
N ALA A 45 -23.97 5.64 2.51
CA ALA A 45 -24.06 7.10 2.54
C ALA A 45 -24.05 7.75 1.14
N GLY A 46 -24.01 6.96 0.06
CA GLY A 46 -23.91 7.48 -1.32
C GLY A 46 -22.54 8.06 -1.67
N VAL A 47 -21.50 7.74 -0.90
CA VAL A 47 -20.12 8.18 -1.13
C VAL A 47 -19.37 7.11 -1.91
N GLU A 48 -18.83 7.49 -3.08
CA GLU A 48 -18.01 6.60 -3.90
C GLU A 48 -16.72 6.21 -3.15
N PRO A 49 -16.42 4.91 -2.99
CA PRO A 49 -15.19 4.47 -2.34
C PRO A 49 -13.91 4.90 -3.08
N ILE A 50 -12.79 4.87 -2.36
CA ILE A 50 -11.47 5.15 -2.95
C ILE A 50 -11.11 4.17 -4.08
N GLY A 51 -11.75 3.02 -4.22
CA GLY A 51 -11.52 2.08 -5.32
C GLY A 51 -10.23 1.25 -5.19
N ASP A 52 -9.81 0.59 -6.27
CA ASP A 52 -8.67 -0.33 -6.26
C ASP A 52 -7.34 0.37 -5.98
N TRP A 53 -6.59 -0.14 -5.00
CA TRP A 53 -5.35 0.48 -4.53
C TRP A 53 -4.25 0.54 -5.60
N ARG A 54 -4.21 -0.38 -6.58
CA ARG A 54 -3.16 -0.39 -7.62
C ARG A 54 -3.33 0.81 -8.54
N ARG A 55 -4.57 1.08 -8.97
CA ARG A 55 -4.89 2.27 -9.78
C ARG A 55 -4.59 3.57 -9.03
N ARG A 56 -4.86 3.60 -7.73
CA ARG A 56 -4.53 4.77 -6.90
C ARG A 56 -3.03 4.94 -6.71
N TRP A 57 -2.29 3.85 -6.56
CA TRP A 57 -0.84 3.90 -6.56
C TRP A 57 -0.28 4.39 -7.90
N GLU A 58 -0.77 3.89 -9.04
CA GLU A 58 -0.35 4.35 -10.37
C GLU A 58 -0.54 5.86 -10.56
N THR A 59 -1.65 6.40 -10.06
CA THR A 59 -1.92 7.85 -10.10
C THR A 59 -0.98 8.64 -9.18
N ALA A 60 -0.70 8.12 -7.98
CA ALA A 60 0.08 8.84 -6.96
C ALA A 60 1.60 8.70 -7.13
N ALA A 61 2.08 7.57 -7.69
CA ALA A 61 3.48 7.20 -7.71
C ALA A 61 4.41 8.28 -8.30
N PRO A 62 4.09 8.96 -9.42
CA PRO A 62 4.96 10.00 -9.96
C PRO A 62 5.23 11.13 -8.96
N GLY A 63 4.20 11.59 -8.24
CA GLY A 63 4.33 12.66 -7.25
C GLY A 63 5.00 12.19 -5.95
N VAL A 64 4.71 10.97 -5.50
CA VAL A 64 5.31 10.40 -4.29
C VAL A 64 6.80 10.12 -4.47
N LEU A 65 7.21 9.65 -5.66
CA LEU A 65 8.58 9.25 -5.95
C LEU A 65 9.47 10.40 -6.44
N ALA A 66 8.90 11.52 -6.92
CA ALA A 66 9.68 12.68 -7.34
C ALA A 66 10.46 13.36 -6.19
N GLY A 67 10.08 13.10 -4.93
CA GLY A 67 10.63 13.79 -3.77
C GLY A 67 10.11 15.24 -3.65
N PRO A 68 10.38 15.94 -2.53
CA PRO A 68 10.13 17.37 -2.45
C PRO A 68 11.01 18.10 -3.48
N ALA A 69 10.46 19.16 -4.09
CA ALA A 69 11.19 20.09 -4.94
C ALA A 69 12.33 20.80 -4.18
#